data_AF-A0AAJ1VTU3-F1
#
_entry.id   AF-A0AAJ1VTU3-F1
#
_cell.length_a   1.000
_cell.length_b   1.000
_cell.length_c   1.000
_cell.angle_alpha   90.00
_cell.angle_beta   90.00
_cell.angle_gamma   90.00
#
_symmetry.space_group_name_H-M   'P 1'
#
loop_
_entity.id
_entity.type
_entity.pdbx_description
1 polymer ?
#
loop_
_entity_poly.entity_id
_entity_poly.type
_entity_poly.pdbx_seq_one_letter_code
_entity_poly.pdbx_strand_id
1 'polypeptide(L)'
;MVRVVDLDYLPSDQYWRLCHKVDWGNVSTSPSSSVVFSFQDAGGVTTSASLTMRLARNAVISVHGTLPDETRGQFRGENTFFSGFIPGISGIPNVEAKTARRVVLKACSFGDPNVYLRNVLNLLSLEQIEQIQGWLAPLLGEVKINVSFDEDKDFNISAEAELKGSTVPLELLGTGYLQLIQIFCYILLFKKNLTG
;
A
#
# COMPACT_ATOMS: atom_id res chain seq x y z
N MET A 1 19.26 2.16 -15.68
CA MET A 1 19.03 0.72 -15.44
C MET A 1 19.09 0.52 -13.94
N VAL A 2 17.98 0.10 -13.31
CA VAL A 2 17.89 -0.07 -11.85
C VAL A 2 18.56 -1.40 -11.50
N ARG A 3 19.58 -1.42 -10.64
CA ARG A 3 20.20 -2.70 -10.24
C ARG A 3 19.27 -3.41 -9.25
N VAL A 4 19.31 -4.74 -9.20
CA VAL A 4 18.47 -5.51 -8.26
C VAL A 4 18.77 -5.14 -6.80
N VAL A 5 20.03 -4.82 -6.49
CA VAL A 5 20.45 -4.33 -5.16
C VAL A 5 19.92 -2.93 -4.82
N ASP A 6 19.43 -2.19 -5.81
CA ASP A 6 18.82 -0.87 -5.63
C ASP A 6 17.28 -0.97 -5.56
N LEU A 7 16.71 -2.18 -5.61
CA LEU A 7 15.26 -2.39 -5.46
C LEU A 7 14.92 -2.44 -3.98
N ASP A 8 13.99 -1.59 -3.56
CA ASP A 8 13.49 -1.54 -2.19
C ASP A 8 12.78 -2.83 -1.76
N TYR A 9 12.30 -3.63 -2.72
CA TYR A 9 11.71 -4.94 -2.49
C TYR A 9 11.99 -5.90 -3.65
N LEU A 10 12.36 -7.13 -3.31
CA LEU A 10 12.48 -8.24 -4.25
C LEU A 10 11.70 -9.43 -3.67
N PRO A 11 10.66 -9.94 -4.35
CA PRO A 11 9.85 -11.04 -3.82
C PRO A 11 10.64 -12.34 -3.68
N SER A 12 11.74 -12.48 -4.41
CA SER A 12 12.68 -13.61 -4.33
C SER A 12 13.99 -13.26 -5.01
N ASP A 13 15.11 -13.74 -4.46
CA ASP A 13 16.43 -13.66 -5.10
C ASP A 13 16.46 -14.35 -6.48
N GLN A 14 15.53 -15.28 -6.73
CA GLN A 14 15.33 -15.96 -8.01
C GLN A 14 14.21 -15.31 -8.84
N TYR A 15 14.20 -13.98 -8.92
CA TYR A 15 13.14 -13.23 -9.62
C TYR A 15 12.95 -13.64 -11.10
N TRP A 16 13.95 -14.22 -11.75
CA TRP A 16 13.81 -14.74 -13.13
C TRP A 16 12.83 -15.91 -13.23
N ARG A 17 12.46 -16.56 -12.11
CA ARG A 17 11.47 -17.63 -12.04
C ARG A 17 10.04 -17.13 -11.84
N LEU A 18 9.81 -15.82 -11.85
CA LEU A 18 8.45 -15.25 -11.69
C LEU A 18 7.52 -15.57 -12.86
N CYS A 19 8.04 -16.01 -14.00
CA CYS A 19 7.19 -16.43 -15.12
C CYS A 19 6.63 -17.84 -14.89
N HIS A 20 5.39 -18.05 -15.33
CA HIS A 20 4.69 -19.31 -15.11
C HIS A 20 5.36 -20.44 -15.91
N LYS A 21 5.94 -21.42 -15.20
CA LYS A 21 6.56 -22.65 -15.75
C LYS A 21 7.80 -22.47 -16.63
N VAL A 22 8.27 -21.25 -16.85
CA VAL A 22 9.49 -20.95 -17.62
C VAL A 22 10.26 -19.81 -16.97
N ASP A 23 11.58 -19.79 -17.14
CA ASP A 23 12.42 -18.74 -16.60
C ASP A 23 12.53 -17.57 -17.60
N TRP A 24 12.58 -16.33 -17.10
CA TRP A 24 12.88 -15.16 -17.92
C TRP A 24 14.25 -15.30 -18.58
N GLY A 25 14.32 -14.96 -19.87
CA GLY A 25 15.59 -14.84 -20.57
C GLY A 25 15.99 -13.39 -20.86
N ASN A 26 17.15 -13.26 -21.50
CA ASN A 26 17.85 -11.98 -21.72
C ASN A 26 17.85 -11.48 -23.17
N VAL A 27 17.15 -12.16 -24.07
CA VAL A 27 16.99 -11.79 -25.48
C VAL A 27 15.54 -11.43 -25.79
N SER A 28 15.25 -10.76 -26.89
CA SER A 28 13.90 -10.31 -27.23
C SER A 28 12.90 -11.46 -27.42
N THR A 29 13.38 -12.63 -27.85
CA THR A 29 12.56 -13.82 -28.12
C THR A 29 12.39 -14.74 -26.91
N SER A 30 13.12 -14.52 -25.83
CA SER A 30 13.02 -15.36 -24.64
C SER A 30 11.74 -15.06 -23.85
N PRO A 31 11.33 -15.97 -22.94
CA PRO A 31 10.23 -15.69 -22.03
C PRO A 31 10.44 -14.39 -21.24
N SER A 32 9.34 -13.68 -21.02
CA SER A 32 9.28 -12.38 -20.33
C SER A 32 7.89 -12.20 -19.74
N SER A 33 7.74 -11.30 -18.77
CA SER A 33 6.42 -10.89 -18.29
C SER A 33 6.07 -9.52 -18.85
N SER A 34 4.81 -9.33 -19.26
CA SER A 34 4.30 -8.04 -19.71
C SER A 34 3.05 -7.65 -18.93
N VAL A 35 2.95 -6.38 -18.56
CA VAL A 35 1.76 -5.79 -17.94
C VAL A 35 1.24 -4.71 -18.87
N VAL A 36 -0.06 -4.75 -19.17
CA VAL A 36 -0.75 -3.73 -19.97
C VAL A 36 -1.80 -3.09 -19.09
N PHE A 37 -1.74 -1.76 -18.98
CA PHE A 37 -2.73 -0.94 -18.30
C PHE A 37 -3.60 -0.28 -19.37
N SER A 38 -4.92 -0.46 -19.25
CA SER A 38 -5.90 0.18 -20.13
C SER A 38 -6.67 1.23 -19.33
N PHE A 39 -6.69 2.45 -19.85
CA PHE A 39 -7.37 3.60 -19.27
C PHE A 39 -8.51 3.97 -20.19
N GLN A 40 -9.66 4.30 -19.61
CA GLN A 40 -10.80 4.85 -20.34
C GLN A 40 -11.17 6.19 -19.73
N ASP A 41 -11.26 7.23 -20.55
CA ASP A 41 -11.74 8.55 -20.11
C ASP A 41 -13.27 8.62 -20.06
N ALA A 42 -13.82 9.72 -19.57
CA ALA A 42 -15.27 9.94 -19.48
C ALA A 42 -15.95 10.03 -20.87
N GLY A 43 -15.19 10.29 -21.94
CA GLY A 43 -15.65 10.28 -23.32
C GLY A 43 -15.60 8.90 -23.97
N GLY A 44 -15.10 7.88 -23.27
CA GLY A 44 -14.97 6.52 -23.76
C GLY A 44 -13.68 6.25 -24.55
N VAL A 45 -12.78 7.24 -24.69
CA VAL A 45 -11.49 7.08 -25.37
C VAL A 45 -10.59 6.19 -24.51
N THR A 46 -10.01 5.17 -25.14
CA THR A 46 -9.15 4.20 -24.45
C THR A 46 -7.68 4.44 -24.80
N THR A 47 -6.86 4.64 -23.78
CA THR A 47 -5.41 4.79 -23.90
C THR A 47 -4.75 3.64 -23.15
N SER A 48 -3.65 3.08 -23.68
CA SER A 48 -2.95 1.96 -23.02
C SER A 48 -1.49 2.27 -22.76
N ALA A 49 -1.02 1.88 -21.57
CA ALA A 49 0.39 1.87 -21.21
C ALA A 49 0.84 0.41 -21.09
N SER A 50 2.07 0.10 -21.50
CA SER A 50 2.59 -1.25 -21.41
C SER A 50 4.00 -1.26 -20.82
N LEU A 51 4.32 -2.31 -20.08
CA LEU A 51 5.68 -2.60 -19.67
C LEU A 51 5.97 -4.09 -19.86
N THR A 52 7.22 -4.38 -20.20
CA THR A 52 7.77 -5.72 -20.35
C THR A 52 9.01 -5.84 -19.48
N MET A 53 9.06 -6.89 -18.68
CA MET A 53 10.12 -7.21 -17.75
C MET A 53 10.88 -8.46 -18.22
N ARG A 54 12.21 -8.38 -18.19
CA ARG A 54 13.13 -9.44 -18.66
C ARG A 54 14.33 -9.58 -17.72
N LEU A 55 15.02 -10.71 -17.85
CA LEU A 55 16.35 -10.86 -17.26
C LEU A 55 17.33 -9.97 -18.03
N ALA A 56 18.06 -9.08 -17.36
CA ALA A 56 19.14 -8.31 -17.97
C ALA A 56 20.48 -9.07 -17.85
N ARG A 57 21.49 -8.60 -18.59
CA ARG A 57 22.88 -9.03 -18.35
C ARG A 57 23.29 -8.63 -16.92
N ASN A 58 23.94 -9.54 -16.20
CA ASN A 58 24.40 -9.38 -14.80
C ASN A 58 23.31 -9.44 -13.71
N ALA A 59 22.29 -10.30 -13.85
CA ALA A 59 21.27 -10.50 -12.80
C ALA A 59 20.59 -9.18 -12.36
N VAL A 60 20.24 -8.36 -13.35
CA VAL A 60 19.40 -7.18 -13.19
C VAL A 60 18.03 -7.42 -13.84
N ILE A 61 17.01 -6.65 -13.45
CA ILE A 61 15.71 -6.63 -14.14
C ILE A 61 15.76 -5.58 -15.25
N SER A 62 15.56 -5.99 -16.50
CA SER A 62 15.34 -5.05 -17.60
C SER A 62 13.86 -4.73 -17.69
N VAL A 63 13.50 -3.44 -17.65
CA VAL A 63 12.13 -2.97 -17.81
C VAL A 63 12.08 -2.05 -19.04
N HIS A 64 11.26 -2.42 -20.01
CA HIS A 64 10.97 -1.60 -21.19
C HIS A 64 9.47 -1.37 -21.28
N GLY A 65 9.03 -0.16 -21.56
CA GLY A 65 7.62 0.14 -21.63
C GLY A 65 7.31 1.39 -22.42
N THR A 66 6.04 1.50 -22.81
CA THR A 66 5.45 2.66 -23.45
C THR A 66 4.46 3.29 -22.46
N LEU A 67 4.65 4.58 -22.20
CA LEU A 67 3.74 5.38 -21.39
C LEU A 67 3.31 6.58 -22.24
N PRO A 68 2.04 6.61 -22.72
CA PRO A 68 1.50 7.74 -23.45
C PRO A 68 1.58 9.03 -22.64
N ASP A 69 1.79 10.16 -23.32
CA ASP A 69 1.95 11.46 -22.64
C ASP A 69 0.69 11.87 -21.86
N GLU A 70 -0.49 11.54 -22.39
CA GLU A 70 -1.79 11.79 -21.77
C GLU A 70 -1.96 11.11 -20.40
N THR A 71 -1.33 9.93 -20.21
CA THR A 71 -1.40 9.17 -18.95
C THR A 71 -0.17 9.36 -18.07
N ARG A 72 0.86 10.09 -18.55
CA ARG A 72 2.13 10.28 -17.84
C ARG A 72 1.95 10.93 -16.47
N GLY A 73 1.07 11.94 -16.38
CA GLY A 73 0.74 12.60 -15.13
C GLY A 73 0.13 11.67 -14.08
N GLN A 74 -0.60 10.63 -14.50
CA GLN A 74 -1.24 9.67 -13.59
C GLN A 74 -0.23 8.73 -12.92
N PHE A 75 0.88 8.43 -13.59
CA PHE A 75 1.93 7.54 -13.08
C PHE A 75 3.11 8.27 -12.44
N ARG A 76 3.38 9.52 -12.84
CA ARG A 76 4.57 10.29 -12.44
C ARG A 76 4.26 11.62 -11.77
N GLY A 77 3.00 11.90 -11.45
CA GLY A 77 2.63 13.10 -10.72
C GLY A 77 3.26 13.09 -9.32
N GLU A 78 3.82 14.23 -8.90
CA GLU A 78 4.50 14.36 -7.60
C GLU A 78 3.59 14.03 -6.40
N ASN A 79 2.28 14.20 -6.58
CA ASN A 79 1.25 13.90 -5.60
C ASN A 79 0.29 12.79 -6.05
N THR A 80 0.57 12.09 -7.15
CA THR A 80 -0.36 11.09 -7.70
C THR A 80 0.10 9.69 -7.35
N PHE A 81 -0.65 9.02 -6.47
CA PHE A 81 -0.41 7.62 -6.12
C PHE A 81 -1.31 6.72 -6.96
N PHE A 82 -0.71 5.88 -7.81
CA PHE A 82 -1.44 4.93 -8.67
C PHE A 82 -1.38 3.48 -8.16
N SER A 83 -0.46 3.19 -7.23
CA SER A 83 -0.32 1.87 -6.60
C SER A 83 0.24 2.03 -5.18
N GLY A 84 -0.05 1.06 -4.32
CA GLY A 84 0.48 0.99 -2.96
C GLY A 84 0.90 -0.44 -2.64
N PHE A 85 2.05 -0.58 -1.99
CA PHE A 85 2.52 -1.88 -1.48
C PHE A 85 2.10 -2.02 -0.02
N ILE A 86 1.33 -3.06 0.28
CA ILE A 86 0.79 -3.32 1.62
C ILE A 86 1.19 -4.74 2.00
N PRO A 87 2.35 -4.94 2.63
CA PRO A 87 2.74 -6.27 3.06
C PRO A 87 1.81 -6.70 4.19
N GLY A 88 1.47 -7.98 4.19
CA GLY A 88 0.57 -8.56 5.19
C GLY A 88 1.09 -8.34 6.61
N ILE A 89 0.16 -8.26 7.56
CA ILE A 89 0.46 -8.03 8.97
C ILE A 89 0.24 -9.31 9.78
N SER A 90 1.21 -9.67 10.61
CA SER A 90 1.08 -10.77 11.59
C SER A 90 0.52 -10.29 12.93
N GLY A 91 0.53 -8.98 13.17
CA GLY A 91 0.08 -8.30 14.38
C GLY A 91 0.66 -6.89 14.47
N ILE A 92 0.15 -6.08 15.39
CA ILE A 92 0.67 -4.73 15.69
C ILE A 92 1.33 -4.73 17.07
N PRO A 93 2.17 -3.74 17.42
CA PRO A 93 2.76 -3.67 18.75
C PRO A 93 1.66 -3.38 19.79
N ASN A 94 1.91 -3.66 21.07
CA ASN A 94 0.94 -3.33 22.12
C ASN A 94 0.84 -1.81 22.36
N VAL A 95 1.93 -1.08 22.11
CA VAL A 95 2.05 0.36 22.33
C VAL A 95 2.77 1.03 21.17
N GLU A 96 2.34 2.24 20.82
CA GLU A 96 3.02 3.09 19.84
C GLU A 96 3.10 4.51 20.37
N ALA A 97 4.33 5.04 20.49
CA ALA A 97 4.53 6.46 20.74
C ALA A 97 4.18 7.27 19.48
N LYS A 98 3.69 8.50 19.68
CA LYS A 98 3.39 9.38 18.56
C LYS A 98 4.67 9.73 17.80
N THR A 99 4.63 9.50 16.50
CA THR A 99 5.74 9.72 15.59
C THR A 99 5.39 10.83 14.60
N ALA A 100 6.41 11.58 14.18
CA ALA A 100 6.23 12.65 13.20
C ALA A 100 5.58 12.13 11.90
N ARG A 101 4.58 12.86 11.39
CA ARG A 101 3.82 12.50 10.16
C ARG A 101 4.71 12.06 8.99
N ARG A 102 5.82 12.75 8.76
CA ARG A 102 6.75 12.44 7.65
C ARG A 102 7.42 11.07 7.80
N VAL A 103 7.72 10.65 9.03
CA VAL A 103 8.31 9.34 9.31
C VAL A 103 7.28 8.25 9.10
N VAL A 104 6.04 8.45 9.58
CA VAL A 104 4.92 7.52 9.38
C VAL A 104 4.64 7.32 7.89
N LEU A 105 4.47 8.41 7.13
CA LEU A 105 4.25 8.35 5.68
C LEU A 105 5.37 7.60 4.96
N LYS A 106 6.63 7.89 5.33
CA LYS A 106 7.79 7.21 4.76
C LYS A 106 7.72 5.71 5.03
N ALA A 107 7.47 5.29 6.28
CA ALA A 107 7.34 3.88 6.63
C ALA A 107 6.19 3.18 5.88
N CYS A 108 5.03 3.83 5.77
CA CYS A 108 3.90 3.30 5.00
C CYS A 108 4.21 3.15 3.50
N SER A 109 4.98 4.09 2.91
CA SER A 109 5.40 3.98 1.50
C SER A 109 6.34 2.79 1.25
N PHE A 110 7.12 2.38 2.24
CA PHE A 110 7.96 1.18 2.15
C PHE A 110 7.21 -0.11 2.46
N GLY A 111 5.96 -0.02 2.90
CA GLY A 111 5.26 -1.17 3.43
C GLY A 111 5.96 -1.70 4.68
N ASP A 112 6.13 -0.87 5.70
CA ASP A 112 6.42 -1.33 7.07
C ASP A 112 5.16 -1.19 7.95
N PRO A 113 4.22 -2.16 7.90
CA PRO A 113 2.94 -2.12 8.59
C PRO A 113 3.05 -2.13 10.11
N ASN A 114 4.03 -2.91 10.58
CA ASN A 114 3.87 -3.64 11.83
C ASN A 114 4.15 -2.75 13.04
N VAL A 115 4.50 -1.48 12.82
CA VAL A 115 4.99 -0.57 13.86
C VAL A 115 4.21 0.75 13.92
N TYR A 116 3.34 1.04 12.94
CA TYR A 116 2.75 2.38 12.81
C TYR A 116 1.23 2.40 12.64
N LEU A 117 0.50 1.31 12.91
CA LEU A 117 -0.94 1.30 12.65
C LEU A 117 -1.70 2.34 13.50
N ARG A 118 -1.37 2.48 14.79
CA ARG A 118 -2.01 3.51 15.64
C ARG A 118 -1.60 4.90 15.22
N ASN A 119 -0.34 5.08 14.85
CA ASN A 119 0.13 6.34 14.27
C ASN A 119 -0.62 6.72 13.00
N VAL A 120 -0.88 5.77 12.10
CA VAL A 120 -1.63 6.01 10.87
C VAL A 120 -3.07 6.37 11.19
N LEU A 121 -3.74 5.61 12.06
CA LEU A 121 -5.11 5.90 12.49
C LEU A 121 -5.24 7.29 13.12
N ASN A 122 -4.25 7.70 13.93
CA ASN A 122 -4.21 9.01 14.56
C ASN A 122 -3.96 10.17 13.57
N LEU A 123 -3.50 9.88 12.34
CA LEU A 123 -3.36 10.88 11.27
C LEU A 123 -4.65 11.09 10.46
N LEU A 124 -5.64 10.22 10.62
CA LEU A 124 -6.90 10.27 9.87
C LEU A 124 -7.92 11.17 10.58
N SER A 125 -8.80 11.84 9.82
CA SER A 125 -9.95 12.53 10.40
C SER A 125 -10.99 11.53 10.91
N LEU A 126 -11.91 12.01 11.76
CA LEU A 126 -13.03 11.19 12.22
C LEU A 126 -13.87 10.66 11.05
N GLU A 127 -14.13 11.47 10.01
CA GLU A 127 -14.89 10.99 8.83
C GLU A 127 -14.15 9.89 8.08
N GLN A 128 -12.82 9.93 8.05
CA GLN A 128 -12.00 8.89 7.44
C GLN A 128 -12.05 7.59 8.25
N ILE A 129 -12.05 7.67 9.58
CA ILE A 129 -12.22 6.51 10.45
C ILE A 129 -13.63 5.92 10.25
N GLU A 130 -14.67 6.75 10.22
CA GLU A 130 -16.04 6.30 9.94
C GLU A 130 -16.17 5.63 8.56
N GLN A 131 -15.45 6.15 7.56
CA GLN A 131 -15.37 5.53 6.23
C GLN A 131 -14.72 4.14 6.28
N ILE A 132 -13.64 3.96 7.06
CA ILE A 132 -13.03 2.64 7.28
C ILE A 132 -14.03 1.69 7.92
N GLN A 133 -14.74 2.12 8.97
CA GLN A 133 -15.76 1.31 9.63
C GLN A 133 -16.87 0.90 8.67
N GLY A 134 -17.32 1.82 7.80
CA GLY A 134 -18.30 1.56 6.76
C GLY A 134 -17.82 0.55 5.71
N TRP A 135 -16.53 0.55 5.37
CA TRP A 135 -15.93 -0.46 4.48
C TRP A 135 -15.72 -1.82 5.16
N LEU A 136 -15.49 -1.85 6.47
CA LEU A 136 -15.36 -3.08 7.26
C LEU A 136 -16.71 -3.75 7.50
N ALA A 137 -17.79 -2.98 7.70
CA ALA A 137 -19.13 -3.48 8.00
C ALA A 137 -19.62 -4.61 7.07
N PRO A 138 -19.57 -4.50 5.73
CA PRO A 138 -20.01 -5.56 4.83
C PRO A 138 -19.04 -6.77 4.79
N LEU A 139 -17.80 -6.62 5.25
CA LEU A 139 -16.77 -7.67 5.16
C LEU A 139 -16.68 -8.50 6.45
N LEU A 140 -16.71 -7.83 7.61
CA LEU A 140 -16.44 -8.43 8.92
C LEU A 140 -17.52 -8.13 9.97
N GLY A 141 -18.54 -7.34 9.62
CA GLY A 141 -19.56 -6.85 10.55
C GLY A 141 -19.21 -5.50 11.16
N GLU A 142 -20.11 -4.97 12.00
CA GLU A 142 -19.94 -3.66 12.62
C GLU A 142 -18.73 -3.63 13.56
N VAL A 143 -17.83 -2.68 13.30
CA VAL A 143 -16.66 -2.35 14.12
C VAL A 143 -16.66 -0.85 14.32
N LYS A 144 -16.48 -0.39 15.56
CA LYS A 144 -16.10 1.00 15.82
C LYS A 144 -14.65 1.06 16.25
N ILE A 145 -13.90 2.00 15.69
CA ILE A 145 -12.50 2.22 15.97
C ILE A 145 -12.39 3.57 16.66
N ASN A 146 -11.90 3.57 17.88
CA ASN A 146 -11.68 4.77 18.67
C ASN A 146 -10.19 4.98 18.83
N VAL A 147 -9.69 6.14 18.42
CA VAL A 147 -8.27 6.50 18.51
C VAL A 147 -8.17 7.85 19.21
N SER A 148 -7.31 7.95 20.22
CA SER A 148 -7.10 9.18 20.96
C SER A 148 -5.64 9.37 21.33
N PHE A 149 -5.20 10.63 21.29
CA PHE A 149 -3.89 11.05 21.77
C PHE A 149 -3.93 12.54 22.14
N ASP A 150 -3.58 12.84 23.39
CA ASP A 150 -3.40 14.18 23.93
C ASP A 150 -1.90 14.52 23.99
N GLU A 151 -1.46 15.54 23.26
CA GLU A 151 -0.04 15.95 23.18
C GLU A 151 0.57 16.34 24.52
N ASP A 152 -0.24 16.82 25.47
CA ASP A 152 0.23 17.31 26.76
C ASP A 152 0.21 16.21 27.85
N LYS A 153 -0.52 15.11 27.62
CA LYS A 153 -0.78 14.09 28.65
C LYS A 153 -0.32 12.68 28.28
N ASP A 154 -0.32 12.35 27.00
CA ASP A 154 -0.14 10.97 26.55
C ASP A 154 1.27 10.72 26.04
N PHE A 155 1.88 9.61 26.49
CA PHE A 155 3.13 9.11 25.92
C PHE A 155 2.90 8.22 24.70
N ASN A 156 1.76 7.54 24.64
CA ASN A 156 1.42 6.55 23.62
C ASN A 156 0.03 6.83 23.05
N ILE A 157 -0.17 6.49 21.78
CA ILE A 157 -1.48 6.56 21.12
C ILE A 157 -2.37 5.45 21.65
N SER A 158 -3.55 5.80 22.14
CA SER A 158 -4.60 4.84 22.49
C SER A 158 -5.42 4.50 21.26
N ALA A 159 -5.65 3.21 21.01
CA ALA A 159 -6.52 2.74 19.96
C ALA A 159 -7.27 1.49 20.40
N GLU A 160 -8.60 1.54 20.32
CA GLU A 160 -9.50 0.47 20.74
C GLU A 160 -10.53 0.20 19.65
N ALA A 161 -11.04 -1.03 19.65
CA ALA A 161 -12.12 -1.45 18.77
C ALA A 161 -13.31 -1.96 19.58
N GLU A 162 -14.51 -1.48 19.24
CA GLU A 162 -15.77 -1.98 19.78
C GLU A 162 -16.36 -3.01 18.82
N LEU A 163 -16.55 -4.23 19.31
CA LEU A 163 -17.14 -5.35 18.59
C LEU A 163 -18.32 -5.89 19.39
N LYS A 164 -19.52 -5.86 18.83
CA LYS A 164 -20.74 -6.42 19.48
C LYS A 164 -20.94 -5.91 20.92
N GLY A 165 -20.62 -4.64 21.18
CA GLY A 165 -20.72 -4.01 22.50
C GLY A 165 -19.59 -4.32 23.48
N SER A 166 -18.54 -5.03 23.06
CA SER A 166 -17.31 -5.24 23.84
C SER A 166 -16.18 -4.43 23.25
N THR A 167 -15.52 -3.62 24.09
CA THR A 167 -14.33 -2.86 23.71
C THR A 167 -13.08 -3.66 23.99
N VAL A 168 -12.21 -3.78 22.99
CA VAL A 168 -10.91 -4.45 23.11
C VAL A 168 -9.80 -3.55 22.56
N PRO A 169 -8.58 -3.62 23.12
CA PRO A 169 -7.40 -3.02 22.50
C PRO A 169 -7.23 -3.48 21.05
N LEU A 170 -6.74 -2.58 20.19
CA LEU A 170 -6.64 -2.83 18.75
C LEU A 170 -5.80 -4.09 18.43
N GLU A 171 -4.75 -4.36 19.20
CA GLU A 171 -3.85 -5.51 19.02
C GLU A 171 -4.50 -6.87 19.28
N LEU A 172 -5.63 -6.90 19.99
CA LEU A 172 -6.38 -8.14 20.25
C LEU A 172 -7.31 -8.50 19.09
N LEU A 173 -7.43 -7.64 18.07
CA LEU A 173 -8.17 -7.96 16.86
C LEU A 173 -7.47 -9.09 16.09
N GLY A 174 -8.27 -9.96 15.47
CA GLY A 174 -7.74 -10.98 14.57
C GLY A 174 -6.96 -10.34 13.41
N THR A 175 -5.94 -11.03 12.92
CA THR A 175 -5.06 -10.51 11.85
C THR A 175 -5.80 -10.09 10.59
N GLY A 176 -6.93 -10.74 10.27
CA GLY A 176 -7.81 -10.32 9.17
C GLY A 176 -8.42 -8.93 9.35
N TYR A 177 -8.82 -8.56 10.58
CA TYR A 177 -9.27 -7.19 10.88
C TYR A 177 -8.12 -6.21 10.74
N LEU A 178 -6.98 -6.50 11.37
CA LEU A 178 -5.80 -5.64 11.32
C LEU A 178 -5.34 -5.38 9.88
N GLN A 179 -5.35 -6.41 9.04
CA GLN A 179 -4.94 -6.30 7.65
C GLN A 179 -5.91 -5.45 6.83
N LEU A 180 -7.22 -5.61 7.00
CA LEU A 180 -8.19 -4.77 6.29
C LEU A 180 -8.15 -3.32 6.78
N ILE A 181 -8.07 -3.10 8.10
CA ILE A 181 -7.92 -1.76 8.69
C ILE A 181 -6.70 -1.07 8.08
N GLN A 182 -5.56 -1.77 8.03
CA GLN A 182 -4.33 -1.23 7.47
C GLN A 182 -4.47 -0.91 5.97
N ILE A 183 -5.07 -1.80 5.17
CA ILE A 183 -5.32 -1.56 3.74
C ILE A 183 -6.13 -0.27 3.55
N PHE A 184 -7.22 -0.13 4.29
CA PHE A 184 -8.10 1.02 4.18
C PHE A 184 -7.46 2.31 4.70
N CYS A 185 -6.70 2.22 5.79
CA CYS A 185 -5.89 3.32 6.29
C CYS A 185 -4.94 3.85 5.20
N TYR A 186 -4.24 2.96 4.50
CA TYR A 186 -3.26 3.35 3.49
C TYR A 186 -3.95 3.97 2.28
N ILE A 187 -5.08 3.40 1.86
CA ILE A 187 -5.92 4.00 0.81
C ILE A 187 -6.28 5.45 1.19
N LEU A 188 -6.79 5.70 2.40
CA LEU A 188 -7.20 7.06 2.80
C LEU A 188 -6.03 8.03 3.02
N LEU A 189 -4.92 7.54 3.56
CA LEU A 189 -3.73 8.32 3.83
C LEU A 189 -3.10 8.85 2.53
N PHE A 190 -3.08 8.03 1.47
CA PHE A 190 -2.52 8.38 0.17
C PHE A 190 -3.56 8.92 -0.82
N LYS A 191 -4.85 8.60 -0.68
CA LYS A 191 -5.93 9.15 -1.51
C LYS A 191 -6.07 10.66 -1.38
N LYS A 192 -5.72 11.26 -0.21
CA LYS A 192 -5.80 12.71 -0.01
C LYS A 192 -4.95 13.51 -1.01
N ASN A 193 -3.96 12.89 -1.65
CA ASN A 193 -3.14 13.55 -2.66
C ASN A 193 -3.71 13.42 -4.10
N LEU A 194 -4.84 12.74 -4.31
CA LEU A 194 -5.50 12.58 -5.62
C LEU A 194 -6.48 13.71 -5.98
N THR A 195 -6.69 14.68 -5.08
CA THR A 195 -7.44 15.91 -5.37
C THR A 195 -6.48 17.10 -5.31
N GLY A 196 -5.90 17.41 -6.47
CA GLY A 196 -5.04 18.55 -6.73
C GLY A 196 -4.84 18.72 -8.22
#